data_AF-A0A1B0AMG0-F1
#
_entry.id   AF-A0A1B0AMG0-F1
#
_cell.length_a   1.000
_cell.length_b   1.000
_cell.length_c   1.000
_cell.angle_alpha   90.00
_cell.angle_beta   90.00
_cell.angle_gamma   90.00
#
_symmetry.space_group_name_H-M   'P 1'
#
loop_
_entity.id
_entity.type
_entity.pdbx_description
1 polymer ?
#
loop_
_entity_poly.entity_id
_entity_poly.type
_entity_poly.pdbx_seq_one_letter_code
_entity_poly.pdbx_strand_id
1 'polypeptide(L)'
;MNVFQTIREWFSIGQIHADEPGEEEGEEPEEDSEEEPEEEELKDPMEDLREECTNQREISKLYDILNDCNDRVNSKTKTQETCEQELFDFLQERDNCVSKTLFDHLQ
;
A
#
# COMPACT_ATOMS: atom_id res chain seq x y z
N MET A 1 -22.23 37.72 -5.57
CA MET A 1 -21.10 36.77 -5.52
C MET A 1 -21.46 35.67 -4.55
N ASN A 2 -21.82 34.49 -5.06
CA ASN A 2 -22.30 33.39 -4.24
C ASN A 2 -21.16 32.39 -4.07
N VAL A 3 -20.49 32.45 -2.92
CA VAL A 3 -19.29 31.66 -2.58
C VAL A 3 -19.51 30.17 -2.83
N PHE A 4 -20.74 29.68 -2.65
CA PHE A 4 -21.13 28.29 -2.90
C PHE A 4 -21.05 27.85 -4.36
N GLN A 5 -21.23 28.77 -5.31
CA GLN A 5 -21.22 28.44 -6.73
C GLN A 5 -19.78 28.34 -7.26
N THR A 6 -18.88 29.17 -6.72
CA THR A 6 -17.45 29.16 -7.03
C THR A 6 -16.76 27.91 -6.46
N ILE A 7 -17.20 27.42 -5.30
CA ILE A 7 -16.69 26.17 -4.71
C ILE A 7 -17.05 24.98 -5.61
N ARG A 8 -18.28 24.92 -6.14
CA ARG A 8 -18.72 23.83 -7.03
C ARG A 8 -17.93 23.73 -8.33
N GLU A 9 -17.56 24.85 -8.94
CA GLU A 9 -16.72 24.84 -10.15
C GLU A 9 -15.27 24.42 -9.87
N TRP A 10 -14.78 24.63 -8.65
CA TRP A 10 -13.43 24.25 -8.21
C TRP A 10 -13.28 22.76 -7.89
N PHE A 11 -14.35 22.12 -7.40
CA PHE A 11 -14.35 20.69 -7.07
C PHE A 11 -14.56 19.76 -8.28
N SER A 12 -14.77 20.30 -9.49
CA SER A 12 -14.90 19.50 -10.73
C SER A 12 -13.56 19.11 -11.37
N ILE A 13 -12.41 19.51 -10.81
CA ILE A 13 -11.09 19.08 -11.29
C ILE A 13 -10.51 18.08 -10.29
N GLY A 14 -10.70 16.79 -10.57
CA GLY A 14 -9.95 15.69 -9.96
C GLY A 14 -10.82 14.62 -9.31
N GLN A 15 -11.18 13.58 -10.06
CA GLN A 15 -11.62 12.30 -9.51
C GLN A 15 -10.46 11.68 -8.72
N ILE A 16 -10.56 11.72 -7.38
CA ILE A 16 -9.85 10.80 -6.51
C ILE A 16 -10.82 9.64 -6.31
N HIS A 17 -10.58 8.50 -6.95
CA HIS A 17 -11.34 7.27 -6.70
C HIS A 17 -10.92 6.75 -5.32
N ALA A 18 -11.74 7.02 -4.31
CA ALA A 18 -11.82 6.16 -3.14
C ALA A 18 -12.92 5.15 -3.45
N ASP A 19 -12.58 3.86 -3.50
CA ASP A 19 -13.55 2.78 -3.76
C ASP A 19 -14.69 2.84 -2.74
N GLU A 20 -15.88 3.19 -3.22
CA GLU A 20 -17.15 3.01 -2.51
C GLU A 20 -17.84 1.77 -3.12
N PRO A 21 -18.38 0.83 -2.31
CA PRO A 21 -18.81 -0.46 -2.82
C PRO A 21 -20.15 -0.35 -3.57
N GLY A 22 -20.06 -0.47 -4.89
CA GLY A 22 -20.96 -1.22 -5.77
C GLY A 22 -22.35 -0.67 -6.06
N GLU A 23 -22.56 -0.14 -7.26
CA GLU A 23 -23.83 -0.24 -8.00
C GLU A 23 -23.59 -0.30 -9.53
N GLU A 24 -24.15 -1.37 -10.12
CA GLU A 24 -24.59 -1.62 -11.51
C GLU A 24 -23.56 -1.62 -12.66
N GLU A 25 -23.18 -2.84 -13.06
CA GLU A 25 -22.51 -3.18 -14.32
C GLU A 25 -23.40 -2.81 -15.51
N GLY A 26 -22.94 -1.85 -16.31
CA GLY A 26 -23.45 -1.58 -17.65
C GLY A 26 -22.71 -2.46 -18.66
N GLU A 27 -23.46 -3.17 -19.50
CA GLU A 27 -22.98 -4.08 -20.55
C GLU A 27 -21.86 -3.44 -21.40
N GLU A 28 -20.65 -4.03 -21.35
CA GLU A 28 -19.57 -3.73 -22.28
C GLU A 28 -19.87 -4.37 -23.65
N PRO A 29 -19.63 -3.67 -24.78
CA PRO A 29 -19.75 -4.30 -26.08
C PRO A 29 -18.63 -5.34 -26.26
N GLU A 30 -18.97 -6.52 -26.78
CA GLU A 30 -17.99 -7.58 -27.05
C GLU A 30 -16.85 -7.06 -27.94
N GLU A 31 -15.67 -6.95 -27.34
CA GLU A 31 -14.42 -6.61 -27.99
C GLU A 31 -13.88 -7.88 -28.67
N ASP A 32 -13.60 -7.74 -29.96
CA ASP A 32 -12.96 -8.73 -30.82
C ASP A 32 -11.66 -9.19 -30.14
N SER A 33 -11.59 -10.47 -29.74
CA SER A 33 -10.44 -11.04 -29.02
C SER A 33 -9.25 -11.19 -29.98
N GLU A 34 -8.60 -10.08 -30.30
CA GLU A 34 -7.23 -10.09 -30.76
C GLU A 34 -6.39 -10.74 -29.64
N GLU A 35 -5.60 -11.76 -29.98
CA GLU A 35 -4.75 -12.47 -29.02
C GLU A 35 -3.88 -11.45 -28.27
N GLU A 36 -4.24 -11.17 -27.01
CA GLU A 36 -3.45 -10.28 -26.16
C GLU A 36 -2.02 -10.81 -26.11
N PRO A 37 -1.00 -9.98 -26.41
CA PRO A 37 0.37 -10.40 -26.24
C PRO A 37 0.53 -10.84 -24.78
N GLU A 38 1.13 -12.02 -24.54
CA GLU A 38 1.45 -12.50 -23.19
C GLU A 38 2.09 -11.34 -22.42
N GLU A 39 1.33 -10.74 -21.49
CA GLU A 39 1.83 -9.65 -20.67
C GLU A 39 3.03 -10.19 -19.90
N GLU A 40 4.24 -9.71 -20.24
CA GLU A 40 5.41 -9.98 -19.41
C GLU A 40 5.08 -9.49 -18.00
N GLU A 41 5.01 -10.43 -17.04
CA GLU A 41 4.67 -10.14 -15.64
C GLU A 41 5.63 -9.08 -15.10
N LEU A 42 5.15 -7.83 -15.04
CA LEU A 42 5.94 -6.71 -14.56
C LEU A 42 6.22 -6.92 -13.07
N LYS A 43 7.45 -7.31 -12.76
CA LYS A 43 7.88 -7.54 -11.38
C LYS A 43 8.19 -6.22 -10.67
N ASP A 44 7.58 -5.98 -9.50
CA ASP A 44 7.91 -4.82 -8.67
C ASP A 44 9.26 -5.03 -7.96
N PRO A 45 10.32 -4.27 -8.29
CA PRO A 45 11.62 -4.39 -7.63
C PRO A 45 11.55 -4.06 -6.12
N MET A 46 10.53 -3.34 -5.66
CA MET A 46 10.35 -3.03 -4.26
C MET A 46 10.03 -4.26 -3.41
N GLU A 47 9.32 -5.26 -3.96
CA GLU A 47 8.98 -6.48 -3.22
C GLU A 47 10.24 -7.28 -2.88
N ASP A 48 11.10 -7.51 -3.87
CA ASP A 48 12.38 -8.19 -3.69
C ASP A 48 13.26 -7.48 -2.66
N LEU A 49 13.38 -6.15 -2.77
CA LEU A 49 14.20 -5.35 -1.86
C LEU A 49 13.65 -5.35 -0.44
N ARG A 50 12.32 -5.34 -0.26
CA ARG A 50 11.69 -5.44 1.06
C ARG A 50 11.97 -6.79 1.70
N GLU A 51 11.93 -7.88 0.94
CA GLU A 51 12.28 -9.21 1.44
C GLU A 51 13.75 -9.28 1.87
N GLU A 52 14.67 -8.82 1.01
CA GLU A 52 16.10 -8.78 1.31
C GLU A 52 16.39 -7.95 2.57
N CYS A 53 15.84 -6.73 2.66
CA CYS A 53 16.04 -5.85 3.81
C CYS A 53 15.43 -6.42 5.09
N THR A 54 14.27 -7.09 5.02
CA THR A 54 13.62 -7.70 6.19
C THR A 54 14.45 -8.84 6.79
N ASN A 55 15.18 -9.58 5.94
CA ASN A 55 16.05 -10.69 6.37
C ASN A 55 17.34 -10.23 7.09
N GLN A 56 17.63 -8.93 7.13
CA GLN A 56 18.76 -8.43 7.92
C GLN A 56 18.52 -8.61 9.41
N ARG A 57 19.55 -9.07 10.14
CA ARG A 57 19.43 -9.46 11.56
C ARG A 57 18.81 -8.39 12.47
N GLU A 58 19.07 -7.12 12.25
CA GLU A 58 18.54 -6.04 13.10
C GLU A 58 17.08 -5.74 12.76
N ILE A 59 16.74 -5.71 11.47
CA ILE A 59 15.37 -5.48 10.97
C ILE A 59 14.48 -6.68 11.29
N SER A 60 14.97 -7.91 11.15
CA SER A 60 14.22 -9.13 11.46
C SER A 60 13.81 -9.18 12.93
N LYS A 61 14.65 -8.68 13.84
CA LYS A 61 14.31 -8.58 15.27
C LYS A 61 13.20 -7.57 15.54
N LEU A 62 13.19 -6.44 14.81
CA LEU A 62 12.09 -5.47 14.92
C LEU A 62 10.78 -6.07 14.42
N TYR A 63 10.84 -6.88 13.37
CA TYR A 63 9.70 -7.65 12.89
C TYR A 63 9.21 -8.68 13.92
N ASP A 64 10.11 -9.40 14.59
CA ASP A 64 9.74 -10.32 15.68
C ASP A 64 9.05 -9.58 16.83
N ILE A 65 9.57 -8.40 17.24
CA ILE A 65 8.96 -7.57 18.29
C ILE A 65 7.57 -7.07 17.88
N LEU A 66 7.38 -6.67 16.62
CA LEU A 66 6.08 -6.30 16.08
C LEU A 66 5.09 -7.48 16.13
N ASN A 67 5.53 -8.68 15.76
CA ASN A 67 4.69 -9.87 15.82
C ASN A 67 4.31 -10.25 17.26
N ASP A 68 5.26 -10.16 18.19
CA ASP A 68 4.99 -10.39 19.62
C ASP A 68 3.95 -9.38 20.17
N CYS A 69 3.98 -8.12 19.70
CA CYS A 69 2.94 -7.16 20.02
C CYS A 69 1.58 -7.56 19.42
N ASN A 70 1.55 -7.91 18.14
CA ASN A 70 0.32 -8.31 17.45
C ASN A 70 -0.34 -9.51 18.14
N ASP A 71 0.44 -10.53 18.49
CA ASP A 71 -0.05 -11.70 19.22
C ASP A 71 -0.65 -11.31 20.58
N ARG A 72 0.01 -10.41 21.30
CA ARG A 72 -0.47 -9.90 22.60
C ARG A 72 -1.75 -9.10 22.46
N VAL A 73 -1.86 -8.20 21.49
CA VAL A 73 -3.06 -7.39 21.24
C VAL A 73 -4.22 -8.27 20.80
N ASN A 74 -4.00 -9.18 19.85
CA ASN A 74 -5.01 -10.09 19.32
C ASN A 74 -5.50 -11.11 20.37
N SER A 75 -4.68 -11.45 21.36
CA SER A 75 -5.09 -12.34 22.47
C SER A 75 -6.10 -11.71 23.43
N LYS A 76 -6.29 -10.38 23.40
CA LYS A 76 -7.12 -9.64 24.36
C LYS A 76 -8.50 -9.34 23.77
N THR A 77 -9.55 -9.62 24.54
CA THR A 77 -10.94 -9.29 24.13
C THR A 77 -11.27 -7.80 24.25
N LYS A 78 -10.58 -7.07 25.14
CA LYS A 78 -10.69 -5.62 25.32
C LYS A 78 -9.33 -5.06 25.73
N THR A 79 -8.72 -4.27 24.85
CA THR A 79 -7.44 -3.60 25.10
C THR A 79 -7.43 -2.21 24.44
N GLN A 80 -6.63 -1.29 24.98
CA GLN A 80 -6.31 0.01 24.37
C GLN A 80 -4.87 0.05 23.83
N GLU A 81 -4.16 -1.07 23.95
CA GLU A 81 -2.81 -1.23 23.41
C GLU A 81 -2.86 -1.26 21.88
N THR A 82 -1.92 -0.55 21.25
CA THR A 82 -1.66 -0.57 19.81
C THR A 82 -0.22 -1.00 19.56
N CYS A 83 0.06 -1.54 18.38
CA CYS A 83 1.41 -1.94 17.94
C CYS A 83 2.04 -0.92 16.98
N GLU A 84 1.56 0.32 17.02
CA GLU A 84 2.01 1.38 16.10
C GLU A 84 3.48 1.74 16.32
N GLN A 85 3.95 1.73 17.57
CA GLN A 85 5.34 2.03 17.86
C GLN A 85 6.27 0.99 17.22
N GLU A 86 6.01 -0.30 17.48
CA GLU A 86 6.78 -1.41 16.90
C GLU A 86 6.71 -1.42 15.38
N LEU A 87 5.55 -1.05 14.82
CA LEU A 87 5.38 -0.93 13.38
C LEU A 87 6.27 0.18 12.80
N PHE A 88 6.27 1.38 13.39
CA PHE A 88 7.11 2.48 12.92
C PHE A 88 8.60 2.18 13.09
N ASP A 89 9.00 1.52 14.18
CA ASP A 89 10.39 1.09 14.39
C ASP A 89 10.84 0.13 13.27
N PHE A 90 10.03 -0.89 12.94
CA PHE A 90 10.31 -1.82 11.85
C PHE A 90 10.34 -1.13 10.48
N LEU A 91 9.32 -0.32 10.17
CA LEU A 91 9.20 0.37 8.89
C LEU A 91 10.37 1.31 8.65
N GLN A 92 10.75 2.09 9.66
CA GLN A 92 11.83 3.06 9.54
C GLN A 92 13.14 2.36 9.15
N GLU A 93 13.52 1.28 9.83
CA GLU A 93 14.78 0.59 9.54
C GLU A 93 14.73 -0.18 8.22
N ARG A 94 13.60 -0.83 7.91
CA ARG A 94 13.42 -1.49 6.61
C ARG A 94 13.49 -0.49 5.46
N ASP A 95 12.79 0.63 5.55
CA ASP A 95 12.69 1.60 4.46
C ASP A 95 14.00 2.41 4.31
N ASN A 96 14.74 2.64 5.41
CA ASN A 96 16.12 3.12 5.37
C ASN A 96 17.05 2.17 4.60
N CYS A 97 16.81 0.85 4.65
CA CYS A 97 17.53 -0.13 3.85
C CYS A 97 17.09 -0.07 2.37
N VAL A 98 15.78 -0.17 2.10
CA VAL A 98 15.21 -0.23 0.73
C VAL A 98 15.55 1.03 -0.08
N SER A 99 15.45 2.20 0.54
CA SER A 99 15.69 3.50 -0.12
C SER A 99 17.09 3.68 -0.70
N LYS A 100 18.07 2.87 -0.27
CA LYS A 100 19.44 2.90 -0.80
C LYS A 100 19.56 2.40 -2.23
N THR A 101 18.60 1.61 -2.70
CA THR A 101 18.69 0.88 -3.97
C THR A 101 17.42 0.99 -4.81
N LEU A 102 16.24 1.17 -4.20
CA LEU A 102 14.96 1.16 -4.92
C LEU A 102 14.93 2.10 -6.13
N PHE A 103 15.42 3.33 -5.98
CA PHE A 103 15.37 4.33 -7.06
C PHE A 103 16.31 4.02 -8.23
N ASP A 104 17.27 3.11 -8.09
CA ASP A 104 18.10 2.66 -9.22
C ASP A 104 17.30 1.74 -10.17
N HIS A 105 16.19 1.17 -9.69
CA HIS A 105 15.29 0.31 -10.47
C HIS A 105 14.11 1.04 -11.10
N LEU A 106 13.87 2.30 -10.74
CA LEU A 106 12.73 3.11 -11.20
C LEU A 106 13.23 4.13 -12.23
N GLN A 107 12.92 3.92 -13.51
CA GLN A 107 13.32 4.80 -14.63
C GLN A 107 12.11 5.49 -15.27
#